data_AF-A0A367INC1-F1
#
_entry.id   AF-A0A367INC1-F1
#
_cell.length_a   1.000
_cell.length_b   1.000
_cell.length_c   1.000
_cell.angle_alpha   90.00
_cell.angle_beta   90.00
_cell.angle_gamma   90.00
#
_symmetry.space_group_name_H-M   'P 1'
#
loop_
_entity.id
_entity.type
_entity.pdbx_description
1 polymer ?
#
loop_
_entity_poly.entity_id
_entity_poly.type
_entity_poly.pdbx_seq_one_letter_code
_entity_poly.pdbx_strand_id
1 'polypeptide(L)'
;MPYRLKETLPDPQTYCSIRIECELSPRTLESATAALPRSIYGVSIIDENEKKVVGMGRIIGDEFAFMYVVDVYKHATKDCDVVLLAVGSAKHLYAKFGFNDTAPRTIAMRYQRDAPKDHRIYFR
;
A
#
# COMPACT_ATOMS: atom_id res chain seq x y z
N MET A 1 17.57 -5.75 14.70
CA MET A 1 18.36 -6.01 13.47
C MET A 1 18.33 -4.74 12.65
N PRO A 2 19.46 -4.17 12.20
CA PRO A 2 19.44 -2.85 11.57
C PRO A 2 18.79 -2.91 10.19
N TYR A 3 17.75 -2.10 10.02
CA TYR A 3 17.11 -1.87 8.73
C TYR A 3 17.36 -0.43 8.31
N ARG A 4 17.56 -0.21 7.02
CA ARG A 4 17.68 1.14 6.44
C ARG A 4 16.55 1.41 5.46
N LEU A 5 15.90 2.54 5.63
CA LEU A 5 14.97 3.08 4.64
C LEU A 5 15.76 3.74 3.51
N LYS A 6 15.40 3.43 2.27
CA LYS A 6 15.92 4.09 1.07
C LYS A 6 14.75 4.67 0.29
N GLU A 7 14.77 5.96 -0.01
CA GLU A 7 13.73 6.67 -0.78
C GLU A 7 13.81 6.40 -2.29
N THR A 8 13.88 5.12 -2.64
CA THR A 8 13.82 4.64 -4.01
C THR A 8 13.06 3.32 -4.02
N LEU A 9 12.34 3.03 -5.10
CA LEU A 9 11.79 1.71 -5.35
C LEU A 9 12.89 0.67 -5.60
N PRO A 10 12.61 -0.63 -5.34
CA PRO A 10 13.47 -1.69 -5.84
C PRO A 10 13.36 -1.78 -7.37
N ASP A 11 14.33 -2.43 -8.01
CA ASP A 11 14.20 -2.79 -9.42
C ASP A 11 13.09 -3.84 -9.64
N PRO A 12 12.59 -4.00 -10.88
CA PRO A 12 11.52 -4.94 -11.20
C PRO A 12 11.79 -6.39 -10.79
N GLN A 13 13.01 -6.88 -10.96
CA GLN A 13 13.40 -8.24 -10.58
C GLN A 13 13.29 -8.40 -9.07
N THR A 14 13.87 -7.46 -8.31
CA THR A 14 13.80 -7.44 -6.85
C THR A 14 12.36 -7.35 -6.35
N TYR A 15 11.52 -6.51 -6.96
CA TYR A 15 10.08 -6.44 -6.62
C TYR A 15 9.38 -7.80 -6.81
N CYS A 16 9.59 -8.45 -7.96
CA CYS A 16 8.99 -9.75 -8.23
C CYS A 16 9.47 -10.81 -7.24
N SER A 17 10.77 -10.85 -6.93
CA SER A 17 11.36 -11.77 -5.97
C SER A 17 10.79 -11.58 -4.58
N ILE A 18 10.74 -10.34 -4.08
CA ILE A 18 10.20 -10.05 -2.74
C ILE A 18 8.74 -10.49 -2.65
N ARG A 19 7.90 -10.26 -3.68
CA ARG A 19 6.51 -10.73 -3.65
C ARG A 19 6.40 -12.25 -3.46
N ILE A 20 7.25 -13.02 -4.14
CA ILE A 20 7.27 -14.47 -4.02
C ILE A 20 7.76 -14.87 -2.62
N GLU A 21 8.82 -14.25 -2.12
CA GLU A 21 9.35 -14.47 -0.77
C GLU A 21 8.31 -14.15 0.32
N CYS A 22 7.44 -13.16 0.09
CA CYS A 22 6.33 -12.79 0.97
C CYS A 22 5.06 -13.64 0.80
N GLU A 23 5.10 -14.73 0.03
CA GLU A 23 3.92 -15.54 -0.32
C GLU A 23 2.77 -14.74 -0.99
N LEU A 24 3.09 -13.59 -1.61
CA LEU A 24 2.13 -12.78 -2.35
C LEU A 24 1.98 -13.29 -3.78
N SER A 25 0.86 -12.94 -4.43
CA SER A 25 0.65 -13.29 -5.84
C SER A 25 1.82 -12.78 -6.69
N PRO A 26 2.44 -13.66 -7.51
CA PRO A 26 3.58 -13.32 -8.32
C PRO A 26 3.20 -12.29 -9.39
N ARG A 27 4.17 -11.46 -9.77
CA ARG A 27 4.03 -10.51 -10.89
C ARG A 27 5.04 -10.85 -11.96
N THR A 28 4.66 -10.67 -13.22
CA THR A 28 5.61 -10.85 -14.33
C THR A 28 6.61 -9.71 -14.33
N LEU A 29 7.84 -9.99 -14.78
CA LEU A 29 8.89 -8.99 -14.91
C LEU A 29 8.44 -7.84 -15.84
N GLU A 30 7.73 -8.17 -16.91
CA GLU A 30 7.14 -7.20 -17.84
C GLU A 30 6.18 -6.24 -17.13
N SER A 31 5.23 -6.78 -16.35
CA SER A 31 4.28 -5.97 -15.57
C SER A 31 4.99 -5.09 -14.54
N ALA A 32 5.98 -5.64 -13.84
CA ALA A 32 6.75 -4.89 -12.84
C ALA A 32 7.55 -3.74 -13.47
N THR A 33 8.21 -4.01 -14.61
CA THR A 33 8.95 -3.01 -15.40
C THR A 33 8.05 -1.88 -15.87
N ALA A 34 6.83 -2.20 -16.30
CA ALA A 34 5.85 -1.21 -16.70
C ALA A 34 5.25 -0.44 -15.51
N ALA A 35 5.03 -1.10 -14.37
CA ALA A 35 4.25 -0.54 -13.27
C ALA A 35 5.06 0.31 -12.28
N LEU A 36 6.31 -0.05 -11.98
CA LEU A 36 7.11 0.63 -10.96
C LEU A 36 7.41 2.10 -11.31
N PRO A 37 7.78 2.47 -12.55
CA PRO A 37 8.02 3.87 -12.92
C PRO A 37 6.79 4.77 -12.82
N ARG A 38 5.58 4.19 -12.78
CA ARG A 38 4.31 4.93 -12.65
C ARG A 38 3.92 5.21 -11.19
N SER A 39 4.80 4.91 -10.26
CA SER A 39 4.55 5.24 -8.85
C SER A 39 4.83 6.72 -8.62
N ILE A 40 3.94 7.39 -7.90
CA ILE A 40 4.10 8.81 -7.52
C ILE A 40 5.28 8.96 -6.55
N TYR A 41 5.41 8.02 -5.61
CA TYR A 41 6.50 7.96 -4.64
C TYR A 41 6.76 6.51 -4.25
N GLY A 42 7.96 6.20 -3.76
CA GLY A 42 8.24 4.86 -3.26
C GLY A 42 9.53 4.75 -2.46
N VAL A 43 9.52 3.77 -1.57
CA VAL A 43 10.60 3.49 -0.63
C VAL A 43 10.90 1.99 -0.61
N SER A 44 12.13 1.66 -0.25
CA SER A 44 12.60 0.30 0.00
C SER A 44 13.14 0.18 1.41
N ILE A 45 12.95 -0.98 2.04
CA ILE A 45 13.55 -1.35 3.32
C ILE A 45 14.69 -2.32 3.01
N ILE A 46 15.90 -1.96 3.41
CA ILE A 46 17.10 -2.77 3.25
C ILE A 46 17.43 -3.41 4.60
N ASP A 47 17.60 -4.72 4.61
CA ASP A 47 18.20 -5.44 5.74
C ASP A 47 19.71 -5.24 5.65
N GLU A 48 20.32 -4.56 6.62
CA GLU A 48 21.75 -4.21 6.58
C GLU A 48 22.66 -5.42 6.80
N ASN A 49 22.14 -6.52 7.38
CA ASN A 49 22.91 -7.75 7.54
C ASN A 49 22.99 -8.51 6.22
N GLU A 50 21.84 -8.70 5.57
CA GLU A 50 21.72 -9.42 4.30
C GLU A 50 22.05 -8.54 3.07
N LYS A 51 22.16 -7.22 3.28
CA LYS A 51 22.33 -6.18 2.25
C LYS A 51 21.32 -6.28 1.11
N LYS A 52 20.10 -6.72 1.43
CA LYS A 52 19.04 -6.97 0.45
C LYS A 52 17.80 -6.17 0.76
N VAL A 53 17.01 -5.86 -0.28
CA VAL A 53 15.68 -5.28 -0.07
C VAL A 53 14.75 -6.37 0.47
N VAL A 54 14.12 -6.07 1.59
CA VAL A 54 13.21 -6.99 2.31
C VAL A 54 11.78 -6.46 2.39
N GLY A 55 11.55 -5.26 1.87
CA GLY A 55 10.23 -4.68 1.78
C GLY A 55 10.24 -3.40 0.97
N MET A 56 9.07 -2.95 0.57
CA MET A 56 8.87 -1.70 -0.14
C MET A 56 7.48 -1.13 0.13
N GLY A 57 7.35 0.18 -0.05
CA GLY A 57 6.08 0.89 -0.08
C GLY A 57 6.06 1.81 -1.29
N ARG A 58 4.91 1.97 -1.93
CA ARG A 58 4.73 2.91 -3.03
C ARG A 58 3.38 3.57 -3.00
N ILE A 59 3.33 4.77 -3.58
CA ILE A 59 2.09 5.50 -3.82
C ILE A 59 1.76 5.40 -5.30
N ILE A 60 0.53 5.04 -5.62
CA ILE A 60 -0.01 5.08 -6.98
C ILE A 60 -1.29 5.90 -7.00
N GLY A 61 -1.64 6.47 -8.15
CA GLY A 61 -2.81 7.33 -8.24
C GLY A 61 -2.80 8.16 -9.51
N ASP A 62 -3.75 9.08 -9.61
CA ASP A 62 -3.84 10.06 -10.69
C ASP A 62 -3.23 11.41 -10.31
N GLU A 63 -2.52 11.50 -9.17
CA GLU A 63 -1.93 12.72 -8.62
C GLU A 63 -2.93 13.83 -8.22
N PHE A 64 -4.23 13.62 -8.44
CA PHE A 64 -5.24 14.68 -8.28
C PHE A 64 -6.43 14.26 -7.41
N ALA A 65 -7.14 13.19 -7.78
CA ALA A 65 -8.40 12.80 -7.17
C ALA A 65 -8.29 11.52 -6.32
N PHE A 66 -7.36 10.62 -6.64
CA PHE A 66 -7.21 9.34 -5.96
C PHE A 66 -5.73 8.93 -5.80
N MET A 67 -5.34 8.60 -4.57
CA MET A 67 -4.02 8.06 -4.23
C MET A 67 -4.17 6.82 -3.35
N TYR A 68 -3.32 5.81 -3.57
CA TYR A 68 -3.30 4.54 -2.84
C TYR A 68 -1.90 4.28 -2.33
N VAL A 69 -1.79 3.86 -1.07
CA VAL A 69 -0.56 3.32 -0.49
C VAL A 69 -0.58 1.81 -0.72
N VAL A 70 0.49 1.28 -1.31
CA VAL A 70 0.67 -0.14 -1.58
C VAL A 70 2.02 -0.55 -1.00
N ASP A 71 2.03 -1.56 -0.14
CA ASP A 71 3.26 -2.08 0.44
C ASP A 71 3.42 -3.59 0.22
N VAL A 72 4.66 -4.04 0.41
CA VAL A 72 5.08 -5.45 0.40
C VAL A 72 6.20 -5.58 1.42
N TYR A 73 6.13 -6.56 2.33
CA TYR A 73 7.16 -6.74 3.36
C TYR A 73 7.40 -8.23 3.64
N LYS A 74 8.68 -8.67 3.74
CA LYS A 74 9.06 -10.10 3.89
C LYS A 74 8.56 -10.75 5.17
N HIS A 75 8.20 -9.94 6.17
CA HIS A 75 7.59 -10.42 7.41
C HIS A 75 6.13 -10.00 7.54
N ALA A 76 5.49 -9.57 6.44
CA ALA A 76 4.05 -9.46 6.41
C ALA A 76 3.46 -10.85 6.67
N THR A 77 2.66 -10.97 7.72
CA THR A 77 1.93 -12.20 8.01
C THR A 77 0.83 -12.40 6.96
N LYS A 78 0.14 -13.56 6.98
CA LYS A 78 -1.04 -13.86 6.14
C LYS A 78 -2.21 -12.87 6.32
N ASP A 79 -2.02 -11.82 7.12
CA ASP A 79 -2.98 -10.78 7.49
C ASP A 79 -2.75 -9.47 6.72
N CYS A 80 -2.01 -9.50 5.60
CA CYS A 80 -1.80 -8.31 4.77
C CYS A 80 -3.06 -8.01 3.94
N ASP A 81 -3.84 -7.02 4.38
CA ASP A 81 -5.09 -6.60 3.72
C ASP A 81 -4.85 -5.75 2.46
N VAL A 82 -5.63 -6.03 1.41
CA VAL A 82 -5.75 -5.14 0.24
C VAL A 82 -7.03 -4.32 0.41
N VAL A 83 -6.89 -3.02 0.67
CA VAL A 83 -8.01 -2.11 0.91
C VAL A 83 -8.22 -1.16 -0.26
N LEU A 84 -9.48 -0.92 -0.62
CA LEU A 84 -9.90 0.08 -1.61
C LEU A 84 -11.02 0.95 -1.06
N LEU A 85 -11.17 2.17 -1.61
CA LEU A 85 -12.29 3.05 -1.28
C LEU A 85 -13.41 2.89 -2.30
N ALA A 86 -14.54 2.35 -1.86
CA ALA A 86 -15.72 2.22 -2.69
C ALA A 86 -16.58 3.49 -2.62
N VAL A 87 -16.63 4.28 -3.70
CA VAL A 87 -17.47 5.48 -3.77
C VAL A 87 -18.89 5.11 -4.21
N GLY A 88 -19.90 5.60 -3.47
CA GLY A 88 -21.31 5.36 -3.80
C GLY A 88 -21.67 3.87 -3.81
N SER A 89 -22.28 3.39 -4.88
CA SER A 89 -22.72 2.00 -5.03
C SER A 89 -21.61 1.03 -5.47
N ALA A 90 -20.37 1.51 -5.70
CA ALA A 90 -19.26 0.69 -6.18
C ALA A 90 -18.94 -0.51 -5.27
N LYS A 91 -19.28 -0.44 -3.98
CA LYS A 91 -19.08 -1.56 -3.04
C LYS A 91 -19.81 -2.84 -3.48
N HIS A 92 -20.97 -2.71 -4.13
CA HIS A 92 -21.73 -3.85 -4.63
C HIS A 92 -21.04 -4.54 -5.81
N LEU A 93 -20.23 -3.80 -6.58
CA LEU A 93 -19.38 -4.38 -7.62
C LEU A 93 -18.20 -5.13 -7.00
N TYR A 94 -17.49 -4.49 -6.07
CA TYR A 94 -16.29 -5.08 -5.46
C TYR A 94 -16.59 -6.29 -4.57
N ALA A 95 -17.78 -6.33 -3.95
CA ALA A 95 -18.26 -7.50 -3.23
C ALA A 95 -18.30 -8.77 -4.11
N LYS A 96 -18.54 -8.63 -5.42
CA LYS A 96 -18.49 -9.77 -6.37
C LYS A 96 -17.09 -10.35 -6.55
N PHE A 97 -16.05 -9.60 -6.17
CA PHE A 97 -14.65 -9.98 -6.24
C PHE A 97 -14.04 -10.30 -4.86
N GLY A 98 -14.87 -10.45 -3.82
CA GLY A 98 -14.43 -10.86 -2.49
C GLY A 98 -14.01 -9.70 -1.56
N PHE A 99 -14.20 -8.45 -1.96
CA PHE A 99 -14.01 -7.31 -1.05
C PHE A 99 -15.15 -7.23 -0.03
N ASN A 100 -14.82 -6.96 1.22
CA ASN A 100 -15.78 -6.78 2.32
C ASN A 100 -15.60 -5.41 2.97
N ASP A 101 -16.66 -4.92 3.63
CA ASP A 101 -16.59 -3.69 4.40
C ASP A 101 -15.58 -3.87 5.55
N THR A 102 -14.66 -2.90 5.72
CA THR A 102 -13.70 -2.88 6.84
C THR A 102 -14.28 -2.23 8.10
N ALA A 103 -15.47 -1.64 7.99
CA ALA A 103 -16.26 -1.12 9.10
C ALA A 103 -16.84 -2.28 9.96
N PRO A 104 -17.08 -2.08 11.27
CA PRO A 104 -16.87 -0.85 12.03
C PRO A 104 -15.43 -0.65 12.51
N ARG A 105 -14.56 -1.66 12.36
CA ARG A 105 -13.18 -1.62 12.88
C ARG A 105 -12.36 -0.49 12.25
N THR A 106 -12.51 -0.30 10.94
CA THR A 106 -11.85 0.77 10.19
C THR A 106 -12.88 1.48 9.33
N ILE A 107 -12.94 2.81 9.41
CA ILE A 107 -13.83 3.63 8.60
C ILE A 107 -13.03 4.66 7.81
N ALA A 108 -13.37 4.84 6.53
CA ALA A 108 -12.82 5.92 5.74
C ALA A 108 -13.49 7.24 6.14
N MET A 109 -12.69 8.23 6.53
CA MET A 109 -13.18 9.56 6.89
C MET A 109 -12.74 10.58 5.83
N ARG A 110 -13.62 11.52 5.50
CA ARG A 110 -13.31 12.63 4.60
C ARG A 110 -13.13 13.91 5.41
N TYR A 111 -12.00 14.59 5.22
CA TYR A 111 -11.81 15.95 5.72
C TYR A 111 -12.68 16.94 4.93
N GLN A 112 -13.48 17.73 5.62
CA GLN A 112 -14.27 18.82 5.04
C GLN A 112 -13.67 20.15 5.51
N ARG A 113 -13.14 20.94 4.58
CA ARG A 113 -12.41 22.18 4.88
C ARG A 113 -13.28 23.19 5.64
N ASP A 114 -14.54 23.28 5.26
CA ASP A 114 -15.50 24.30 5.71
C ASP A 114 -16.46 23.79 6.80
N ALA A 115 -16.27 22.55 7.28
CA ALA A 115 -17.06 22.03 8.38
C ALA A 115 -16.68 22.75 9.70
N PRO A 116 -17.64 23.03 10.61
CA PRO A 116 -17.35 23.51 11.95
C PRO A 116 -16.36 22.58 12.67
N LYS A 117 -15.27 23.13 13.21
CA LYS A 117 -14.22 22.37 13.90
C LYS A 117 -14.30 22.67 15.40
N ASP A 118 -14.47 21.65 16.22
CA ASP A 118 -14.15 21.75 17.63
C ASP A 118 -12.64 21.53 17.80
N HIS A 119 -11.93 22.54 18.29
CA HIS A 119 -10.47 22.48 18.48
C HIS A 119 -10.08 21.88 19.84
N ARG A 120 -11.04 21.42 20.64
CA ARG A 120 -10.79 20.75 21.92
C ARG A 120 -10.65 19.25 21.70
N ILE A 121 -9.41 18.75 21.75
CA ILE A 121 -9.14 17.33 21.65
C ILE A 121 -8.85 16.78 23.06
N TYR A 122 -9.76 15.95 23.57
CA TYR A 122 -9.53 15.15 24.76
C TYR A 122 -9.21 13.72 24.33
N PHE A 123 -7.98 13.28 24.53
CA PHE A 123 -7.66 11.85 24.48
C PHE A 123 -8.01 11.26 25.85
N ARG A 124 -8.82 10.19 25.88
CA ARG A 124 -8.95 9.31 27.04
C ARG A 124 -7.98 8.15 26.91
#